data_AF-A0A6C0CCC1-F1
#
_entry.id   AF-A0A6C0CCC1-F1
#
_cell.length_a   1.000
_cell.length_b   1.000
_cell.length_c   1.000
_cell.angle_alpha   90.00
_cell.angle_beta   90.00
_cell.angle_gamma   90.00
#
_symmetry.space_group_name_H-M   'P 1'
#
loop_
_entity.id
_entity.type
_entity.pdbx_description
1 polymer ?
#
loop_
_entity_poly.entity_id
_entity_poly.type
_entity_poly.pdbx_seq_one_letter_code
_entity_poly.pdbx_strand_id
1 'polypeptide(L)'
;MALDLKPKNSASRSIKKLDFGYVKFGDELINHPPIYELVCIDTMCKYFDEYNVFHEATRDLENEYHQGLIIINRLPMSSLVAHRTLSRFAHTQKMIYDKSDEEQIELLILLCKLTSAQHIEVIIEHIAFNDTVWIKLLDTNFNFRDCFSHGFRINICKLIAKTNPTIEKGEYLKFYGLPFFENLSKYNITNSAIFHGACHQRIYDPFSQMIYLITSFGDKIILYYPRKHEPYKIHDRKRLGEHVSDSDEDDNDEIHSYIMLPRLSVELFDMKYFFYNFVIDDINVHTPNGDVIMQLIKTTIDDGYSSFVRVYKNDFKKLYRNNEYSAFERRMSMSKAWDTYCETGIYVPPSNK
;
A
#
# COMPACT_ATOMS: atom_id res chain seq x y z
N MET A 1 37.74 64.96 4.83
CA MET A 1 36.67 63.96 4.95
C MET A 1 37.14 62.71 4.24
N ALA A 2 37.41 61.66 5.03
CA ALA A 2 37.73 60.33 4.53
C ALA A 2 36.44 59.66 4.04
N LEU A 3 36.48 59.06 2.86
CA LEU A 3 35.53 58.02 2.46
C LEU A 3 36.32 56.82 1.96
N ASP A 4 36.43 55.90 2.89
CA ASP A 4 37.03 54.59 2.82
C ASP A 4 36.11 53.67 2.01
N LEU A 5 36.40 53.48 0.72
CA LEU A 5 35.69 52.53 -0.14
C LEU A 5 36.43 51.19 -0.10
N LYS A 6 36.10 50.39 0.92
CA LYS A 6 36.42 48.96 0.93
C LYS A 6 35.87 48.31 -0.35
N PRO A 7 36.65 47.49 -1.07
CA PRO A 7 36.08 46.64 -2.10
C PRO A 7 35.10 45.67 -1.43
N LYS A 8 33.84 45.70 -1.90
CA LYS A 8 32.83 44.69 -1.58
C LYS A 8 33.43 43.32 -1.88
N ASN A 9 33.48 42.47 -0.85
CA ASN A 9 33.73 41.04 -0.96
C ASN A 9 33.03 40.49 -2.21
N SER A 10 33.81 40.17 -3.23
CA SER A 10 33.38 39.26 -4.28
C SER A 10 33.07 37.96 -3.57
N ALA A 11 31.78 37.64 -3.45
CA ALA A 11 31.35 36.30 -3.11
C ALA A 11 31.98 35.37 -4.14
N SER A 12 33.06 34.67 -3.76
CA SER A 12 33.59 33.56 -4.52
C SER A 12 32.47 32.54 -4.59
N ARG A 13 31.73 32.53 -5.72
CA ARG A 13 30.97 31.35 -6.12
C ARG A 13 32.01 30.24 -6.23
N SER A 14 32.12 29.41 -5.21
CA SER A 14 32.85 28.15 -5.29
C SER A 14 32.23 27.39 -6.46
N ILE A 15 32.95 27.33 -7.59
CA ILE A 15 32.55 26.47 -8.70
C ILE A 15 32.61 25.06 -8.13
N LYS A 16 31.45 24.49 -7.81
CA LYS A 16 31.37 23.12 -7.31
C LYS A 16 31.92 22.25 -8.44
N LYS A 17 33.08 21.64 -8.22
CA LYS A 17 33.70 20.74 -9.18
C LYS A 17 32.76 19.53 -9.28
N LEU A 18 32.32 19.21 -10.49
CA LEU A 18 31.48 18.03 -10.73
C LEU A 18 32.37 16.79 -10.68
N ASP A 19 31.87 15.74 -10.04
CA ASP A 19 32.55 14.47 -9.94
C ASP A 19 32.14 13.53 -11.08
N PHE A 20 33.14 12.89 -11.69
CA PHE A 20 32.99 12.03 -12.85
C PHE A 20 33.57 10.64 -12.59
N GLY A 21 32.97 9.63 -13.21
CA GLY A 21 33.44 8.25 -13.16
C GLY A 21 32.96 7.45 -14.37
N TYR A 22 33.41 6.20 -14.46
CA TYR A 22 33.05 5.29 -15.55
C TYR A 22 32.11 4.19 -15.08
N VAL A 23 31.14 3.85 -15.94
CA VAL A 23 30.41 2.59 -15.85
C VAL A 23 31.02 1.62 -16.85
N LYS A 24 31.44 0.45 -16.35
CA LYS A 24 32.06 -0.60 -17.17
C LYS A 24 30.99 -1.60 -17.61
N PHE A 25 30.91 -1.83 -18.92
CA PHE A 25 30.03 -2.81 -19.54
C PHE A 25 30.86 -3.96 -20.07
N GLY A 26 30.61 -5.17 -19.60
CA GLY A 26 31.34 -6.36 -20.04
C GLY A 26 30.48 -7.60 -19.94
N ASP A 27 30.75 -8.58 -20.80
CA ASP A 27 30.20 -9.92 -20.66
C ASP A 27 31.13 -10.80 -19.82
N GLU A 28 30.56 -11.70 -19.03
CA GLU A 28 31.33 -12.79 -18.40
C GLU A 28 31.89 -13.77 -19.45
N LEU A 29 31.29 -13.81 -20.65
CA LEU A 29 31.62 -14.69 -21.77
C LEU A 29 32.43 -13.96 -22.86
N ILE A 30 33.67 -13.59 -22.53
CA ILE A 30 34.93 -13.47 -23.33
C ILE A 30 34.97 -12.86 -24.75
N ASN A 31 33.89 -12.62 -25.50
CA ASN A 31 34.02 -12.34 -26.94
C ASN A 31 34.16 -10.85 -27.33
N HIS A 32 33.99 -9.90 -26.41
CA HIS A 32 34.14 -8.47 -26.71
C HIS A 32 34.87 -7.70 -25.60
N PRO A 33 35.75 -6.74 -25.95
CA PRO A 33 36.38 -5.89 -24.96
C PRO A 33 35.31 -5.06 -24.23
N PRO A 34 35.50 -4.78 -22.93
CA PRO A 34 34.53 -4.00 -22.17
C PRO A 34 34.41 -2.57 -22.73
N ILE A 35 33.19 -2.02 -22.68
CA ILE A 35 32.89 -0.64 -23.02
C ILE A 35 32.84 0.18 -21.73
N TYR A 36 33.36 1.40 -21.77
CA TYR A 36 33.37 2.31 -20.62
C TYR A 36 32.58 3.58 -20.97
N GLU A 37 31.51 3.87 -20.22
CA GLU A 37 30.72 5.09 -20.38
C GLU A 37 31.06 6.09 -19.27
N LEU A 38 31.50 7.29 -19.67
CA LEU A 38 31.75 8.37 -18.74
C LEU A 38 30.42 8.97 -18.26
N VAL A 39 30.27 9.15 -16.95
CA VAL A 39 29.08 9.76 -16.35
C VAL A 39 29.44 10.80 -15.30
N CYS A 40 28.59 11.83 -15.18
CA CYS A 40 28.60 12.79 -14.09
C CYS A 40 27.91 12.16 -12.87
N ILE A 41 28.68 11.80 -11.84
CA ILE A 41 28.20 11.11 -10.64
C ILE A 41 27.13 11.97 -9.95
N ASP A 42 27.42 13.26 -9.77
CA ASP A 42 26.49 14.24 -9.18
C ASP A 42 25.13 14.29 -9.90
N THR A 43 25.09 14.05 -11.21
CA THR A 43 23.83 14.04 -11.98
C THR A 43 23.09 12.72 -11.78
N MET A 44 23.81 11.60 -11.81
CA MET A 44 23.21 10.26 -11.67
C MET A 44 22.64 10.06 -10.26
N CYS A 45 23.35 10.51 -9.22
CA CYS A 45 22.95 10.45 -7.81
C CYS A 45 21.59 11.10 -7.49
N LYS A 46 21.10 12.00 -8.35
CA LYS A 46 19.78 12.64 -8.17
C LYS A 46 18.61 11.69 -8.43
N TYR A 47 18.84 10.64 -9.20
CA TYR A 47 17.79 9.75 -9.70
C TYR A 47 18.07 8.27 -9.44
N PHE A 48 19.32 7.90 -9.20
CA PHE A 48 19.75 6.51 -9.09
C PHE A 48 20.50 6.31 -7.78
N ASP A 49 19.80 5.77 -6.79
CA ASP A 49 20.29 5.58 -5.42
C ASP A 49 21.55 4.72 -5.37
N GLU A 50 21.69 3.77 -6.30
CA GLU A 50 22.87 2.92 -6.43
C GLU A 50 24.18 3.75 -6.58
N TYR A 51 24.12 4.89 -7.26
CA TYR A 51 25.28 5.77 -7.43
C TYR A 51 25.66 6.50 -6.13
N ASN A 52 24.70 6.72 -5.22
CA ASN A 52 24.98 7.28 -3.89
C ASN A 52 25.73 6.25 -3.04
N VAL A 53 25.28 4.99 -3.03
CA VAL A 53 25.92 3.89 -2.31
C VAL A 53 27.38 3.72 -2.75
N PHE A 54 27.63 3.74 -4.06
CA PHE A 54 29.00 3.65 -4.58
C PHE A 54 29.85 4.88 -4.22
N HIS A 55 29.31 6.10 -4.29
CA HIS A 55 30.04 7.30 -3.90
C HIS A 55 30.45 7.28 -2.41
N GLU A 56 29.64 6.67 -1.55
CA GLU A 56 29.96 6.48 -0.13
C GLU A 56 30.97 5.34 0.09
N ALA A 57 30.79 4.19 -0.57
CA ALA A 57 31.61 3.00 -0.40
C ALA A 57 33.04 3.12 -0.99
N THR A 58 33.22 3.92 -2.04
CA THR A 58 34.51 4.11 -2.73
C THR A 58 35.58 4.81 -1.86
N ARG A 59 35.22 5.31 -0.67
CA ARG A 59 36.18 5.83 0.32
C ARG A 59 36.96 4.73 1.04
N ASP A 60 36.44 3.50 1.07
CA ASP A 60 36.93 2.44 1.95
C ASP A 60 37.41 1.17 1.21
N LEU A 61 37.39 1.15 -0.13
CA LEU A 61 37.71 -0.04 -0.95
C LEU A 61 38.82 0.21 -1.99
N GLU A 62 39.53 -0.86 -2.37
CA GLU A 62 40.42 -0.84 -3.55
C GLU A 62 39.58 -0.66 -4.82
N ASN A 63 39.74 0.50 -5.46
CA ASN A 63 38.94 0.90 -6.61
C ASN A 63 39.63 0.55 -7.93
N GLU A 64 38.84 0.12 -8.93
CA GLU A 64 39.31 -0.02 -10.32
C GLU A 64 39.25 1.35 -11.01
N TYR A 65 40.23 1.65 -11.86
CA TYR A 65 40.32 2.93 -12.58
C TYR A 65 40.43 2.71 -14.09
N HIS A 66 39.76 3.58 -14.85
CA HIS A 66 39.91 3.69 -16.30
C HIS A 66 40.30 5.13 -16.64
N GLN A 67 41.40 5.31 -17.36
CA GLN A 67 41.93 6.63 -17.76
C GLN A 67 42.07 7.62 -16.58
N GLY A 68 42.46 7.12 -15.40
CA GLY A 68 42.65 7.93 -14.20
C GLY A 68 41.36 8.33 -13.46
N LEU A 69 40.19 7.90 -13.92
CA LEU A 69 38.91 8.06 -13.24
C LEU A 69 38.40 6.72 -12.70
N ILE A 70 37.65 6.77 -11.61
CA ILE A 70 37.13 5.59 -10.93
C ILE A 70 36.04 4.90 -11.75
N ILE A 71 36.00 3.57 -11.70
CA ILE A 71 34.88 2.77 -12.20
C ILE A 71 33.87 2.62 -11.07
N ILE A 72 32.71 3.26 -11.24
CA ILE A 72 31.69 3.38 -10.18
C ILE A 72 30.62 2.29 -10.25
N ASN A 73 30.46 1.62 -11.39
CA ASN A 73 29.51 0.53 -11.54
C ASN A 73 29.95 -0.43 -12.65
N ARG A 74 29.53 -1.69 -12.55
CA ARG A 74 29.76 -2.74 -13.54
C ARG A 74 28.42 -3.33 -13.95
N LEU A 75 28.11 -3.28 -15.24
CA LEU A 75 26.85 -3.75 -15.82
C LEU A 75 27.13 -4.75 -16.95
N PRO A 76 26.21 -5.68 -17.25
CA PRO A 76 26.34 -6.55 -18.40
C PRO A 76 26.21 -5.76 -19.71
N MET A 77 26.79 -6.28 -20.80
CA MET A 77 26.76 -5.59 -22.11
C MET A 77 25.32 -5.37 -22.62
N SER A 78 24.40 -6.27 -22.29
CA SER A 78 22.96 -6.16 -22.61
C SER A 78 22.33 -4.86 -22.09
N SER A 79 22.79 -4.36 -20.94
CA SER A 79 22.24 -3.17 -20.30
C SER A 79 22.80 -1.85 -20.87
N LEU A 80 23.73 -1.87 -21.83
CA LEU A 80 24.40 -0.65 -22.33
C LEU A 80 23.40 0.37 -22.92
N VAL A 81 22.48 -0.09 -23.77
CA VAL A 81 21.49 0.79 -24.43
C VAL A 81 20.50 1.36 -23.40
N ALA A 82 20.06 0.52 -22.45
CA ALA A 82 19.22 0.93 -21.34
C ALA A 82 19.90 1.99 -20.47
N HIS A 83 21.16 1.76 -20.08
CA HIS A 83 21.94 2.69 -19.29
C HIS A 83 22.15 4.03 -19.98
N ARG A 84 22.57 4.04 -21.26
CA ARG A 84 22.72 5.28 -22.04
C ARG A 84 21.42 6.10 -22.06
N THR A 85 20.28 5.41 -22.10
CA THR A 85 18.97 6.05 -22.08
C THR A 85 18.66 6.68 -20.72
N LEU A 86 18.90 5.95 -19.63
CA LEU A 86 18.74 6.46 -18.26
C LEU A 86 19.71 7.61 -17.96
N SER A 87 20.96 7.51 -18.41
CA SER A 87 21.96 8.57 -18.30
C SER A 87 21.50 9.82 -19.06
N ARG A 88 21.03 9.67 -20.30
CA ARG A 88 20.46 10.79 -21.07
C ARG A 88 19.26 11.41 -20.35
N PHE A 89 18.38 10.59 -19.76
CA PHE A 89 17.27 11.10 -18.96
C PHE A 89 17.77 11.93 -17.77
N ALA A 90 18.72 11.44 -16.98
CA ALA A 90 19.22 12.16 -15.81
C ALA A 90 19.81 13.54 -16.17
N HIS A 91 20.39 13.68 -17.37
CA HIS A 91 20.96 14.94 -17.84
C HIS A 91 19.95 15.88 -18.50
N THR A 92 18.93 15.34 -19.17
CA THR A 92 18.06 16.15 -20.05
C THR A 92 16.60 16.23 -19.59
N GLN A 93 16.14 15.27 -18.79
CA GLN A 93 14.75 15.08 -18.38
C GLN A 93 13.76 15.04 -19.57
N LYS A 94 14.25 14.74 -20.78
CA LYS A 94 13.43 14.70 -21.99
C LYS A 94 12.74 13.34 -22.12
N MET A 95 11.56 13.38 -22.74
CA MET A 95 10.79 12.18 -23.05
C MET A 95 11.59 11.22 -23.93
N ILE A 96 11.56 9.94 -23.57
CA ILE A 96 12.24 8.87 -24.28
C ILE A 96 11.21 8.20 -25.21
N TYR A 97 11.43 8.33 -26.51
CA TYR A 97 10.60 7.71 -27.54
C TYR A 97 11.34 6.58 -28.25
N ASP A 98 10.55 5.66 -28.82
CA ASP A 98 10.93 4.62 -29.78
C ASP A 98 12.06 3.69 -29.37
N LYS A 99 11.65 2.56 -28.80
CA LYS A 99 12.49 1.41 -28.49
C LYS A 99 11.73 0.13 -28.75
N SER A 100 12.43 -0.95 -29.10
CA SER A 100 11.79 -2.27 -29.17
C SER A 100 11.29 -2.69 -27.78
N ASP A 101 10.35 -3.63 -27.73
CA ASP A 101 9.85 -4.14 -26.44
C ASP A 101 11.01 -4.70 -25.59
N GLU A 102 11.97 -5.38 -26.21
CA GLU A 102 13.13 -5.96 -25.52
C GLU A 102 14.01 -4.88 -24.87
N GLU A 103 14.25 -3.77 -25.59
CA GLU A 103 15.00 -2.64 -25.04
C GLU A 103 14.23 -1.90 -23.93
N GLN A 104 12.90 -1.88 -24.01
CA GLN A 104 12.04 -1.29 -22.98
C GLN A 104 11.98 -2.18 -21.72
N ILE A 105 11.95 -3.50 -21.88
CA ILE A 105 12.04 -4.47 -20.78
C ILE A 105 13.38 -4.34 -20.06
N GLU A 106 14.49 -4.32 -20.82
CA GLU A 106 15.82 -4.14 -20.23
C GLU A 106 15.95 -2.78 -19.52
N LEU A 107 15.32 -1.73 -20.08
CA LEU A 107 15.24 -0.42 -19.43
C LEU A 107 14.51 -0.49 -18.09
N LEU A 108 13.37 -1.18 -18.00
CA LEU A 108 12.62 -1.35 -16.76
C LEU A 108 13.38 -2.16 -15.72
N ILE A 109 14.00 -3.27 -16.13
CA ILE A 109 14.83 -4.10 -15.25
C ILE A 109 16.00 -3.30 -14.69
N LEU A 110 16.71 -2.57 -15.55
CA LEU A 110 17.83 -1.75 -15.10
C LEU A 110 17.36 -0.61 -14.19
N LEU A 111 16.24 0.03 -14.51
CA LEU A 111 15.66 1.07 -13.68
C LEU A 111 15.34 0.54 -12.27
N CYS A 112 14.67 -0.62 -12.18
CA CYS A 112 14.41 -1.30 -10.91
C CYS A 112 15.65 -1.61 -10.08
N LYS A 113 16.78 -1.90 -10.73
CA LYS A 113 18.05 -2.22 -10.05
C LYS A 113 18.79 -0.98 -9.54
N LEU A 114 18.63 0.16 -10.21
CA LEU A 114 19.43 1.35 -9.95
C LEU A 114 18.76 2.35 -9.01
N THR A 115 17.45 2.24 -8.77
CA THR A 115 16.72 3.28 -8.02
C THR A 115 15.56 2.76 -7.17
N SER A 116 15.15 3.57 -6.20
CA SER A 116 13.99 3.33 -5.36
C SER A 116 12.66 3.51 -6.09
N ALA A 117 11.63 2.81 -5.61
CA ALA A 117 10.27 2.84 -6.17
C ALA A 117 9.71 4.26 -6.39
N GLN A 118 10.07 5.22 -5.54
CA GLN A 118 9.63 6.62 -5.68
C GLN A 118 10.19 7.27 -6.95
N HIS A 119 11.48 7.10 -7.23
CA HIS A 119 12.10 7.63 -8.44
C HIS A 119 11.68 6.85 -9.69
N ILE A 120 11.43 5.54 -9.58
CA ILE A 120 10.94 4.72 -10.69
C ILE A 120 9.66 5.33 -11.27
N GLU A 121 8.68 5.65 -10.42
CA GLU A 121 7.39 6.20 -10.87
C GLU A 121 7.57 7.55 -11.59
N VAL A 122 8.43 8.43 -11.08
CA VAL A 122 8.75 9.73 -11.72
C VAL A 122 9.40 9.53 -13.09
N ILE A 123 10.33 8.57 -13.21
CA ILE A 123 11.06 8.33 -14.45
C ILE A 123 10.16 7.70 -15.51
N ILE A 124 9.31 6.76 -15.12
CA ILE A 124 8.40 6.05 -16.04
C ILE A 124 7.37 7.00 -16.67
N GLU A 125 6.92 8.05 -15.97
CA GLU A 125 6.05 9.08 -16.56
C GLU A 125 6.68 9.80 -17.76
N HIS A 126 8.02 9.76 -17.91
CA HIS A 126 8.75 10.36 -19.01
C HIS A 126 9.13 9.36 -20.11
N ILE A 127 8.63 8.12 -20.04
CA ILE A 127 8.92 7.05 -21.00
C ILE A 127 7.58 6.56 -21.58
N ALA A 128 7.47 6.61 -22.91
CA ALA A 128 6.33 5.98 -23.60
C ALA A 128 6.58 4.47 -23.73
N PHE A 129 6.07 3.69 -22.78
CA PHE A 129 6.11 2.24 -22.87
C PHE A 129 5.03 1.71 -23.82
N ASN A 130 5.40 0.72 -24.64
CA ASN A 130 4.42 -0.01 -25.44
C ASN A 130 3.52 -0.83 -24.53
N ASP A 131 2.22 -0.89 -24.82
CA ASP A 131 1.26 -1.66 -24.01
C ASP A 131 1.64 -3.15 -23.91
N THR A 132 2.32 -3.69 -24.94
CA THR A 132 2.79 -5.09 -25.01
C THR A 132 3.91 -5.40 -24.01
N VAL A 133 4.70 -4.39 -23.61
CA VAL A 133 5.83 -4.59 -22.68
C VAL A 133 5.35 -5.16 -21.36
N TRP A 134 4.28 -4.62 -20.78
CA TRP A 134 3.75 -5.04 -19.48
C TRP A 134 3.34 -6.51 -19.42
N ILE A 135 3.05 -7.11 -20.58
CA ILE A 135 2.69 -8.53 -20.70
C ILE A 135 3.92 -9.37 -20.93
N LYS A 136 4.81 -8.94 -21.81
CA LYS A 136 6.11 -9.60 -22.01
C LYS A 136 6.95 -9.64 -20.73
N LEU A 137 6.72 -8.73 -19.77
CA LEU A 137 7.33 -8.84 -18.45
C LEU A 137 6.98 -10.14 -17.73
N LEU A 138 5.79 -10.72 -17.94
CA LEU A 138 5.37 -11.99 -17.33
C LEU A 138 6.31 -13.15 -17.69
N ASP A 139 6.94 -13.09 -18.87
CA ASP A 139 7.90 -14.10 -19.36
C ASP A 139 9.32 -13.91 -18.78
N THR A 140 9.55 -12.85 -18.01
CA THR A 140 10.86 -12.55 -17.43
C THR A 140 11.02 -13.18 -16.05
N ASN A 141 12.25 -13.56 -15.70
CA ASN A 141 12.58 -14.05 -14.35
C ASN A 141 12.80 -12.92 -13.33
N PHE A 142 12.48 -11.67 -13.69
CA PHE A 142 12.74 -10.52 -12.82
C PHE A 142 11.57 -10.26 -11.87
N ASN A 143 11.88 -10.05 -10.59
CA ASN A 143 10.87 -9.79 -9.57
C ASN A 143 10.49 -8.30 -9.54
N PHE A 144 9.36 -7.94 -10.16
CA PHE A 144 8.83 -6.57 -10.18
C PHE A 144 7.97 -6.18 -8.97
N ARG A 145 7.73 -7.09 -8.03
CA ARG A 145 6.76 -6.90 -6.92
C ARG A 145 7.09 -5.68 -6.06
N ASP A 146 8.38 -5.41 -5.86
CA ASP A 146 8.88 -4.35 -4.98
C ASP A 146 9.32 -3.08 -5.74
N CYS A 147 9.28 -3.09 -7.07
CA CYS A 147 9.66 -1.92 -7.88
C CYS A 147 8.59 -0.81 -7.86
N PHE A 148 7.32 -1.19 -7.72
CA PHE A 148 6.19 -0.31 -8.00
C PHE A 148 5.25 -0.19 -6.80
N SER A 149 4.65 0.98 -6.59
CA SER A 149 3.58 1.11 -5.61
C SER A 149 2.40 0.18 -5.94
N HIS A 150 1.59 -0.15 -4.93
CA HIS A 150 0.38 -0.94 -5.16
C HIS A 150 -0.56 -0.27 -6.17
N GLY A 151 -0.70 1.07 -6.12
CA GLY A 151 -1.53 1.81 -7.05
C GLY A 151 -1.07 1.64 -8.50
N PHE A 152 0.24 1.76 -8.74
CA PHE A 152 0.82 1.58 -10.07
C PHE A 152 0.66 0.15 -10.59
N ARG A 153 0.92 -0.86 -9.75
CA ARG A 153 0.71 -2.28 -10.09
C ARG A 153 -0.74 -2.59 -10.47
N ILE A 154 -1.70 -2.05 -9.72
CA ILE A 154 -3.13 -2.21 -10.03
C ILE A 154 -3.46 -1.58 -11.39
N ASN A 155 -2.85 -0.44 -11.73
CA ASN A 155 -3.04 0.20 -13.03
C ASN A 155 -2.45 -0.62 -14.18
N ILE A 156 -1.26 -1.21 -13.99
CA ILE A 156 -0.68 -2.15 -14.96
C ILE A 156 -1.63 -3.34 -15.19
N CYS A 157 -2.13 -3.95 -14.11
CA CYS A 157 -3.06 -5.08 -14.21
C CYS A 157 -4.36 -4.70 -14.94
N LYS A 158 -4.89 -3.49 -14.71
CA LYS A 158 -6.04 -2.96 -15.46
C LYS A 158 -5.73 -2.76 -16.94
N LEU A 159 -4.53 -2.30 -17.29
CA LEU A 159 -4.09 -2.16 -18.68
C LEU A 159 -4.01 -3.53 -19.35
N ILE A 160 -3.36 -4.51 -18.72
CA ILE A 160 -3.27 -5.89 -19.22
C ILE A 160 -4.66 -6.49 -19.44
N ALA A 161 -5.56 -6.37 -18.47
CA ALA A 161 -6.94 -6.87 -18.59
C ALA A 161 -7.70 -6.24 -19.77
N LYS A 162 -7.43 -4.97 -20.07
CA LYS A 162 -8.06 -4.23 -21.17
C LYS A 162 -7.47 -4.64 -22.52
N THR A 163 -6.16 -4.78 -22.63
CA THR A 163 -5.47 -5.04 -23.91
C THR A 163 -5.47 -6.53 -24.26
N ASN A 164 -5.47 -7.41 -23.25
CA ASN A 164 -5.30 -8.86 -23.38
C ASN A 164 -6.27 -9.63 -22.46
N PRO A 165 -7.58 -9.60 -22.76
CA PRO A 165 -8.63 -10.16 -21.89
C PRO A 165 -8.60 -11.69 -21.79
N THR A 166 -7.84 -12.38 -22.63
CA THR A 166 -7.71 -13.84 -22.64
C THR A 166 -6.75 -14.37 -21.58
N ILE A 167 -5.86 -13.52 -21.05
CA ILE A 167 -4.92 -13.91 -20.00
C ILE A 167 -5.68 -14.01 -18.67
N GLU A 168 -5.46 -15.11 -17.94
CA GLU A 168 -6.10 -15.36 -16.65
C GLU A 168 -5.66 -14.31 -15.62
N LYS A 169 -6.61 -13.71 -14.91
CA LYS A 169 -6.30 -12.55 -14.06
C LYS A 169 -5.35 -12.89 -12.91
N GLY A 170 -5.49 -14.10 -12.36
CA GLY A 170 -4.65 -14.56 -11.26
C GLY A 170 -3.17 -14.63 -11.63
N GLU A 171 -2.84 -14.95 -12.88
CA GLU A 171 -1.48 -15.04 -13.39
C GLU A 171 -0.71 -13.72 -13.23
N TYR A 172 -1.20 -12.63 -13.82
CA TYR A 172 -0.52 -11.35 -13.72
C TYR A 172 -0.65 -10.70 -12.34
N LEU A 173 -1.74 -10.95 -11.59
CA LEU A 173 -1.86 -10.47 -10.21
C LEU A 173 -0.79 -11.09 -9.31
N LYS A 174 -0.51 -12.39 -9.44
CA LYS A 174 0.58 -13.08 -8.72
C LYS A 174 1.96 -12.57 -9.15
N PHE A 175 2.17 -12.36 -10.45
CA PHE A 175 3.42 -11.83 -10.98
C PHE A 175 3.75 -10.45 -10.37
N TYR A 176 2.80 -9.52 -10.41
CA TYR A 176 2.96 -8.18 -9.85
C TYR A 176 2.84 -8.12 -8.32
N GLY A 177 2.65 -9.26 -7.64
CA GLY A 177 2.68 -9.30 -6.18
C GLY A 177 1.46 -8.69 -5.52
N LEU A 178 0.29 -8.78 -6.17
CA LEU A 178 -0.98 -8.28 -5.66
C LEU A 178 -1.81 -9.46 -5.14
N PRO A 179 -1.95 -9.63 -3.81
CA PRO A 179 -2.82 -10.66 -3.27
C PRO A 179 -4.28 -10.39 -3.63
N PHE A 180 -5.05 -11.45 -3.89
CA PHE A 180 -6.44 -11.31 -4.31
C PHE A 180 -7.31 -12.48 -3.85
N PHE A 181 -8.63 -12.31 -3.91
CA PHE A 181 -9.61 -13.38 -3.72
C PHE A 181 -10.80 -13.23 -4.68
N GLU A 182 -11.64 -14.25 -4.75
CA GLU A 182 -12.82 -14.27 -5.61
C GLU A 182 -13.92 -13.31 -5.12
N ASN A 183 -14.42 -12.45 -6.03
CA ASN A 183 -15.50 -11.52 -5.75
C ASN A 183 -16.86 -12.22 -5.80
N LEU A 184 -17.17 -13.01 -4.76
CA LEU A 184 -18.44 -13.71 -4.64
C LEU A 184 -19.57 -12.72 -4.34
N SER A 185 -20.75 -12.95 -4.94
CA SER A 185 -21.94 -12.10 -4.77
C SER A 185 -22.36 -11.90 -3.31
N LYS A 186 -22.07 -12.88 -2.43
CA LYS A 186 -22.37 -12.80 -0.99
C LYS A 186 -21.64 -11.67 -0.26
N TYR A 187 -20.50 -11.17 -0.78
CA TYR A 187 -19.70 -10.15 -0.10
C TYR A 187 -20.16 -8.72 -0.38
N ASN A 188 -20.92 -8.49 -1.45
CA ASN A 188 -21.46 -7.20 -1.88
C ASN A 188 -20.39 -6.07 -1.96
N ILE A 189 -19.15 -6.41 -2.33
CA ILE A 189 -18.05 -5.47 -2.45
C ILE A 189 -18.21 -4.69 -3.76
N THR A 190 -18.63 -3.43 -3.65
CA THR A 190 -18.72 -2.50 -4.78
C THR A 190 -17.58 -1.47 -4.71
N ASN A 191 -17.12 -0.98 -5.87
CA ASN A 191 -16.12 0.10 -5.97
C ASN A 191 -16.70 1.43 -5.45
N SER A 192 -16.99 1.54 -4.16
CA SER A 192 -17.36 2.80 -3.53
C SER A 192 -16.11 3.45 -2.95
N ALA A 193 -15.47 4.28 -3.75
CA ALA A 193 -14.50 5.25 -3.27
C ALA A 193 -15.26 6.32 -2.47
N ILE A 194 -15.47 6.11 -1.18
CA ILE A 194 -15.93 7.18 -0.28
C ILE A 194 -15.15 7.12 1.02
N PHE A 195 -14.18 8.03 1.13
CA PHE A 195 -13.28 8.23 2.27
C PHE A 195 -13.90 9.02 3.43
N HIS A 196 -15.23 9.15 3.50
CA HIS A 196 -15.88 10.04 4.47
C HIS A 196 -17.14 9.47 5.14
N GLY A 197 -17.32 8.14 5.20
CA GLY A 197 -18.47 7.54 5.87
C GLY A 197 -18.31 6.11 6.40
N ALA A 198 -18.03 5.99 7.70
CA ALA A 198 -18.54 5.04 8.71
C ALA A 198 -18.69 3.50 8.48
N CYS A 199 -18.44 2.91 7.31
CA CYS A 199 -18.48 1.45 7.12
C CYS A 199 -17.66 1.00 5.90
N HIS A 200 -16.54 0.31 6.11
CA HIS A 200 -15.71 -0.24 5.03
C HIS A 200 -15.35 -1.70 5.28
N GLN A 201 -15.31 -2.49 4.22
CA GLN A 201 -14.75 -3.84 4.28
C GLN A 201 -13.24 -3.77 4.09
N ARG A 202 -12.50 -4.53 4.89
CA ARG A 202 -11.04 -4.69 4.84
C ARG A 202 -10.71 -6.17 5.01
N ILE A 203 -9.48 -6.58 4.70
CA ILE A 203 -9.00 -7.93 5.04
C ILE A 203 -8.01 -7.84 6.17
N TYR A 204 -8.13 -8.72 7.16
CA TYR A 204 -7.15 -8.92 8.22
C TYR A 204 -6.46 -10.26 8.04
N ASP A 205 -5.13 -10.24 8.05
CA ASP A 205 -4.29 -11.43 8.13
C ASP A 205 -3.96 -11.71 9.61
N PRO A 206 -4.52 -12.77 10.22
CA PRO A 206 -4.27 -13.10 11.63
C PRO A 206 -2.81 -13.48 11.91
N PHE A 207 -2.08 -14.00 10.93
CA PHE A 207 -0.71 -14.47 11.11
C PHE A 207 0.27 -13.30 11.16
N SER A 208 0.22 -12.42 10.15
CA SER A 208 1.10 -11.24 10.09
C SER A 208 0.57 -10.05 10.90
N GLN A 209 -0.68 -10.13 11.38
CA GLN A 209 -1.41 -9.04 12.02
C GLN A 209 -1.51 -7.80 11.12
N MET A 210 -1.61 -8.00 9.81
CA MET A 210 -1.74 -6.93 8.82
C MET A 210 -3.19 -6.74 8.41
N ILE A 211 -3.58 -5.50 8.17
CA ILE A 211 -4.85 -5.12 7.57
C ILE A 211 -4.59 -4.56 6.18
N TYR A 212 -5.41 -5.00 5.23
CA TYR A 212 -5.37 -4.62 3.83
C TYR A 212 -6.65 -3.87 3.46
N LEU A 213 -6.49 -2.83 2.65
CA LEU A 213 -7.60 -2.25 1.90
C LEU A 213 -7.94 -3.17 0.71
N ILE A 214 -9.18 -3.06 0.23
CA ILE A 214 -9.68 -3.88 -0.89
C ILE A 214 -10.22 -3.03 -2.03
N THR A 215 -10.05 -3.49 -3.27
CA THR A 215 -10.65 -2.87 -4.45
C THR A 215 -11.13 -3.94 -5.43
N SER A 216 -12.24 -3.68 -6.12
CA SER A 216 -12.81 -4.63 -7.08
C SER A 216 -12.09 -4.58 -8.42
N PHE A 217 -11.85 -5.76 -8.98
CA PHE A 217 -11.16 -6.00 -10.24
C PHE A 217 -11.94 -7.05 -11.07
N GLY A 218 -13.19 -6.71 -11.38
CA GLY A 218 -14.13 -7.63 -12.02
C GLY A 218 -14.58 -8.73 -11.06
N ASP A 219 -14.32 -9.97 -11.44
CA ASP A 219 -14.56 -11.19 -10.66
C ASP A 219 -13.54 -11.41 -9.53
N LYS A 220 -12.51 -10.56 -9.40
CA LYS A 220 -11.52 -10.62 -8.32
C LYS A 220 -11.61 -9.38 -7.43
N ILE A 221 -11.15 -9.51 -6.18
CA ILE A 221 -10.89 -8.41 -5.26
C ILE A 221 -9.40 -8.38 -4.93
N ILE A 222 -8.76 -7.23 -5.13
CA ILE A 222 -7.33 -7.03 -4.87
C ILE A 222 -7.13 -6.45 -3.47
N LEU A 223 -6.19 -7.01 -2.72
CA LEU A 223 -5.70 -6.48 -1.44
C LEU A 223 -4.54 -5.53 -1.69
N TYR A 224 -4.55 -4.38 -1.04
CA TYR A 224 -3.51 -3.38 -1.17
C TYR A 224 -3.28 -2.60 0.12
N TYR A 225 -2.15 -1.89 0.18
CA TYR A 225 -1.78 -1.02 1.30
C TYR A 225 -1.79 -1.76 2.65
N PRO A 226 -0.92 -2.78 2.81
CA PRO A 226 -0.79 -3.50 4.09
C PRO A 226 -0.39 -2.53 5.20
N ARG A 227 -1.15 -2.53 6.28
CA ARG A 227 -0.83 -1.77 7.50
C ARG A 227 -0.90 -2.69 8.70
N LYS A 228 0.06 -2.57 9.61
CA LYS A 228 0.02 -3.30 10.89
C LYS A 228 -1.26 -2.93 11.65
N HIS A 229 -1.97 -3.95 12.13
CA HIS A 229 -3.08 -3.77 13.07
C HIS A 229 -2.51 -3.23 14.39
N GLU A 230 -2.95 -2.04 14.78
CA GLU A 230 -2.51 -1.38 16.00
C GLU A 230 -3.67 -1.40 17.00
N PRO A 231 -3.73 -2.41 17.89
CA PRO A 231 -4.80 -2.52 18.86
C PRO A 231 -4.73 -1.36 19.84
N TYR A 232 -5.79 -0.58 19.91
CA TYR A 232 -5.95 0.41 20.97
C TYR A 232 -6.32 -0.31 22.26
N LYS A 233 -5.41 -0.29 23.23
CA LYS A 233 -5.75 -0.66 24.60
C LYS A 233 -6.65 0.44 25.16
N ILE A 234 -7.93 0.14 25.28
CA ILE A 234 -8.82 0.94 26.11
C ILE A 234 -8.29 0.76 27.53
N HIS A 235 -7.45 1.68 27.99
CA HIS A 235 -7.19 1.80 29.43
C HIS A 235 -8.53 2.08 30.09
N ASP A 236 -8.84 1.42 31.22
CA ASP A 236 -10.04 1.61 32.03
C ASP A 236 -10.20 3.06 32.50
N ARG A 237 -10.56 3.93 31.55
CA ARG A 237 -10.86 5.33 31.75
C ARG A 237 -12.25 5.52 31.22
N LYS A 238 -13.16 5.54 32.20
CA LYS A 238 -14.44 6.26 32.21
C LYS A 238 -15.08 6.38 30.84
N ARG A 239 -16.10 5.54 30.63
CA ARG A 239 -17.20 5.74 29.67
C ARG A 239 -17.29 7.23 29.31
N LEU A 240 -16.87 7.58 28.10
CA LEU A 240 -17.21 8.87 27.51
C LEU A 240 -18.72 8.84 27.28
N GLY A 241 -19.44 9.32 28.28
CA GLY A 241 -20.88 9.17 28.42
C GLY A 241 -21.33 9.44 29.85
N GLU A 242 -20.83 10.53 30.45
CA GLU A 242 -21.44 11.13 31.63
C GLU A 242 -22.82 11.67 31.24
N HIS A 243 -23.80 10.78 31.26
CA HIS A 243 -25.13 11.01 31.82
C HIS A 243 -25.63 9.65 32.32
N VAL A 244 -24.94 9.14 33.35
CA VAL A 244 -25.55 8.21 34.29
C VAL A 244 -25.49 8.92 35.62
N SER A 245 -26.69 9.26 36.09
CA SER A 245 -27.04 9.79 37.40
C SER A 245 -26.19 9.18 38.51
N ASP A 246 -25.67 10.05 39.37
CA ASP A 246 -25.17 9.71 40.69
C ASP A 246 -26.25 8.93 41.47
N SER A 247 -25.93 7.71 41.85
CA SER A 247 -26.32 7.14 43.14
C SER A 247 -25.41 5.97 43.45
N ASP A 248 -24.81 6.07 44.63
CA ASP A 248 -23.71 5.28 45.18
C ASP A 248 -23.96 3.77 45.30
N GLU A 249 -22.83 3.05 45.32
CA GLU A 249 -22.55 1.82 46.07
C GLU A 249 -23.47 0.60 45.88
N ASP A 250 -22.96 -0.41 45.15
CA ASP A 250 -22.59 -1.67 45.81
C ASP A 250 -21.71 -2.53 44.89
N ASP A 251 -20.60 -3.01 45.46
CA ASP A 251 -19.74 -4.04 44.90
C ASP A 251 -20.53 -5.34 44.73
N ASN A 252 -20.67 -5.83 43.50
CA ASN A 252 -20.74 -7.26 43.19
C ASN A 252 -20.60 -7.50 41.68
N ASP A 253 -19.52 -8.21 41.34
CA ASP A 253 -19.45 -9.30 40.37
C ASP A 253 -20.59 -9.42 39.35
N GLU A 254 -20.28 -9.02 38.12
CA GLU A 254 -20.55 -9.70 36.84
C GLU A 254 -20.57 -8.62 35.76
N ILE A 255 -19.38 -8.26 35.27
CA ILE A 255 -19.29 -7.67 33.94
C ILE A 255 -19.78 -8.78 33.00
N HIS A 256 -21.06 -8.75 32.65
CA HIS A 256 -21.67 -9.60 31.65
C HIS A 256 -20.73 -9.67 30.45
N SER A 257 -20.04 -10.80 30.31
CA SER A 257 -19.20 -11.10 29.18
C SER A 257 -20.12 -11.43 28.02
N TYR A 258 -20.74 -10.40 27.45
CA TYR A 258 -21.49 -10.54 26.22
C TYR A 258 -20.56 -11.17 25.19
N ILE A 259 -20.98 -12.28 24.60
CA ILE A 259 -20.29 -12.89 23.46
C ILE A 259 -20.44 -11.90 22.31
N MET A 260 -19.53 -10.95 22.26
CA MET A 260 -19.46 -9.99 21.18
C MET A 260 -19.17 -10.78 19.91
N LEU A 261 -19.88 -10.46 18.82
CA LEU A 261 -19.56 -10.92 17.46
C LEU A 261 -18.03 -11.01 17.31
N PRO A 262 -17.47 -12.07 16.68
CA PRO A 262 -16.03 -12.23 16.57
C PRO A 262 -15.43 -10.93 16.05
N ARG A 263 -14.74 -10.21 16.93
CA ARG A 263 -14.27 -8.85 16.66
C ARG A 263 -12.80 -8.78 16.96
N LEU A 264 -12.08 -8.07 16.11
CA LEU A 264 -10.72 -7.67 16.43
C LEU A 264 -10.75 -6.57 17.49
N SER A 265 -9.61 -6.35 18.11
CA SER A 265 -9.39 -5.18 18.98
C SER A 265 -9.76 -3.88 18.27
N VAL A 266 -10.26 -2.93 19.07
CA VAL A 266 -10.57 -1.57 18.60
C VAL A 266 -9.29 -0.94 18.06
N GLU A 267 -9.40 -0.26 16.91
CA GLU A 267 -8.29 0.52 16.35
C GLU A 267 -8.52 2.01 16.60
N LEU A 268 -7.42 2.73 16.83
CA LEU A 268 -7.41 4.19 16.81
C LEU A 268 -6.77 4.66 15.51
N PHE A 269 -7.53 5.37 14.69
CA PHE A 269 -6.99 5.98 13.48
C PHE A 269 -6.82 7.49 13.69
N ASP A 270 -5.66 8.00 13.28
CA ASP A 270 -5.34 9.44 13.31
C ASP A 270 -5.62 10.12 14.67
N MET A 271 -5.44 9.36 15.77
CA MET A 271 -5.65 9.82 17.16
C MET A 271 -7.04 10.41 17.47
N LYS A 272 -8.02 10.26 16.57
CA LYS A 272 -9.32 10.95 16.66
C LYS A 272 -10.54 10.04 16.58
N TYR A 273 -10.42 8.88 15.92
CA TYR A 273 -11.56 8.01 15.66
C TYR A 273 -11.29 6.57 16.11
N PHE A 274 -12.20 6.04 16.92
CA PHE A 274 -12.24 4.62 17.27
C PHE A 274 -12.97 3.85 16.18
N PHE A 275 -12.38 2.75 15.76
CA PHE A 275 -12.96 1.82 14.80
C PHE A 275 -13.14 0.45 15.43
N TYR A 276 -14.34 -0.11 15.24
CA TYR A 276 -14.69 -1.48 15.55
C TYR A 276 -14.55 -2.33 14.30
N ASN A 277 -13.95 -3.50 14.45
CA ASN A 277 -13.65 -4.43 13.37
C ASN A 277 -14.34 -5.76 13.62
N PHE A 278 -15.42 -6.01 12.90
CA PHE A 278 -16.19 -7.26 13.01
C PHE A 278 -15.76 -8.24 11.93
N VAL A 279 -15.39 -9.45 12.33
CA VAL A 279 -15.10 -10.53 11.39
C VAL A 279 -16.41 -11.00 10.78
N ILE A 280 -16.46 -11.03 9.45
CA ILE A 280 -17.63 -11.43 8.66
C ILE A 280 -17.49 -12.86 8.18
N ASP A 281 -16.31 -13.22 7.67
CA ASP A 281 -16.05 -14.51 7.04
C ASP A 281 -14.54 -14.79 6.98
N ASP A 282 -14.19 -16.07 6.86
CA ASP A 282 -12.84 -16.51 6.50
C ASP A 282 -12.79 -16.67 4.97
N ILE A 283 -11.79 -16.05 4.34
CA ILE A 283 -11.63 -16.03 2.89
C ILE A 283 -10.30 -16.66 2.48
N ASN A 284 -10.32 -17.41 1.38
CA ASN A 284 -9.09 -17.90 0.77
C ASN A 284 -8.47 -16.79 -0.10
N VAL A 285 -7.30 -16.32 0.28
CA VAL A 285 -6.55 -15.27 -0.42
C VAL A 285 -5.40 -15.90 -1.17
N HIS A 286 -5.38 -15.70 -2.49
CA HIS A 286 -4.30 -16.08 -3.36
C HIS A 286 -3.17 -15.07 -3.24
N THR A 287 -2.04 -15.50 -2.66
CA THR A 287 -0.83 -14.70 -2.59
C THR A 287 0.19 -15.17 -3.63
N PRO A 288 1.24 -14.37 -3.87
CA PRO A 288 2.32 -14.78 -4.77
C PRO A 288 3.14 -15.97 -4.25
N ASN A 289 3.02 -16.31 -2.97
CA ASN A 289 3.76 -17.39 -2.30
C ASN A 289 2.87 -18.59 -1.96
N GLY A 290 1.59 -18.56 -2.38
CA GLY A 290 0.61 -19.60 -2.07
C GLY A 290 -0.69 -19.04 -1.49
N ASP A 291 -1.63 -19.93 -1.25
CA ASP A 291 -2.95 -19.57 -0.72
C ASP A 291 -2.91 -19.46 0.81
N VAL A 292 -3.57 -18.43 1.34
CA VAL A 292 -3.61 -18.13 2.78
C VAL A 292 -5.04 -17.80 3.18
N ILE A 293 -5.49 -18.35 4.31
CA ILE A 293 -6.79 -17.99 4.90
C ILE A 293 -6.64 -16.67 5.66
N MET A 294 -7.45 -15.67 5.28
CA MET A 294 -7.52 -14.36 5.93
C MET A 294 -8.97 -14.04 6.32
N GLN A 295 -9.17 -13.01 7.14
CA GLN A 295 -10.48 -12.63 7.66
C GLN A 295 -11.03 -11.41 6.93
N LEU A 296 -12.21 -11.53 6.32
CA LEU A 296 -12.96 -10.39 5.84
C LEU A 296 -13.56 -9.67 7.05
N ILE A 297 -13.20 -8.40 7.23
CA ILE A 297 -13.67 -7.59 8.35
C ILE A 297 -14.53 -6.42 7.88
N LYS A 298 -15.57 -6.11 8.65
CA LYS A 298 -16.35 -4.88 8.55
C LYS A 298 -15.85 -3.89 9.58
N THR A 299 -15.31 -2.78 9.10
CA THR A 299 -14.84 -1.68 9.93
C THR A 299 -15.91 -0.62 10.03
N THR A 300 -16.22 -0.18 11.25
CA THR A 300 -17.20 0.87 11.49
C THR A 300 -16.85 1.72 12.72
N ILE A 301 -17.34 2.95 12.76
CA ILE A 301 -17.25 3.83 13.94
C ILE A 301 -18.32 3.51 14.99
N ASP A 302 -19.37 2.80 14.58
CA ASP A 302 -20.48 2.42 15.44
C ASP A 302 -20.08 1.15 16.20
N ASP A 303 -20.30 1.12 17.51
CA ASP A 303 -20.16 -0.13 18.25
C ASP A 303 -21.17 -1.18 17.73
N GLY A 304 -20.99 -2.45 18.14
CA GLY A 304 -21.81 -3.55 17.64
C GLY A 304 -23.31 -3.27 17.84
N TYR A 305 -23.66 -2.72 19.01
CA TYR A 305 -25.01 -2.32 19.37
C TYR A 305 -25.55 -1.22 18.45
N SER A 306 -24.80 -0.15 18.20
CA SER A 306 -25.23 0.96 17.33
C SER A 306 -25.39 0.51 15.87
N SER A 307 -24.50 -0.38 15.41
CA SER A 307 -24.63 -1.01 14.09
C SER A 307 -25.88 -1.88 13.97
N PHE A 308 -26.17 -2.68 14.99
CA PHE A 308 -27.38 -3.48 15.10
C PHE A 308 -28.64 -2.61 15.10
N VAL A 309 -28.63 -1.53 15.90
CA VAL A 309 -29.70 -0.54 15.97
C VAL A 309 -29.98 0.09 14.60
N ARG A 310 -28.92 0.39 13.86
CA ARG A 310 -29.04 0.99 12.53
C ARG A 310 -29.58 0.01 11.48
N VAL A 311 -29.15 -1.25 11.50
CA VAL A 311 -29.62 -2.28 10.53
C VAL A 311 -31.11 -2.54 10.71
N TYR A 312 -31.58 -2.71 11.94
CA TYR A 312 -32.99 -3.01 12.21
C TYR A 312 -33.83 -1.76 12.56
N LYS A 313 -33.36 -0.55 12.17
CA LYS A 313 -33.92 0.78 12.54
C LYS A 313 -35.44 0.87 12.48
N ASN A 314 -36.09 0.16 11.57
CA ASN A 314 -37.54 0.17 11.43
C ASN A 314 -38.26 -0.53 12.58
N ASP A 315 -37.71 -1.63 13.10
CA ASP A 315 -38.26 -2.32 14.26
C ASP A 315 -38.02 -1.51 15.54
N PHE A 316 -36.84 -0.87 15.66
CA PHE A 316 -36.61 0.12 16.72
C PHE A 316 -37.64 1.26 16.66
N LYS A 317 -37.89 1.83 15.49
CA LYS A 317 -38.91 2.88 15.33
C LYS A 317 -40.32 2.42 15.73
N LYS A 318 -40.70 1.17 15.46
CA LYS A 318 -42.00 0.62 15.88
C LYS A 318 -42.09 0.55 17.40
N LEU A 319 -41.05 0.06 18.06
CA LEU A 319 -40.97 -0.02 19.51
C LEU A 319 -41.06 1.38 20.17
N TYR A 320 -40.35 2.38 19.62
CA TYR A 320 -40.39 3.77 20.12
C TYR A 320 -41.71 4.51 19.85
N ARG A 321 -42.51 4.04 18.88
CA ARG A 321 -43.85 4.59 18.59
C ARG A 321 -44.94 4.03 19.48
N ASN A 322 -44.65 2.95 20.23
CA ASN A 322 -45.61 2.42 21.19
C ASN A 322 -45.50 3.18 22.51
N ASN A 323 -46.52 3.99 22.82
CA ASN A 323 -46.62 4.79 24.04
C ASN A 323 -46.97 3.96 25.30
N GLU A 324 -47.32 2.68 25.13
CA GLU A 324 -47.64 1.78 26.24
C GLU A 324 -46.41 1.39 27.08
N TYR A 325 -45.19 1.59 26.55
CA TYR A 325 -43.95 1.22 27.23
C TYR A 325 -43.16 2.44 27.70
N SER A 326 -42.56 2.31 28.88
CA SER A 326 -41.60 3.27 29.40
C SER A 326 -40.32 3.29 28.55
N ALA A 327 -39.53 4.37 28.68
CA ALA A 327 -38.21 4.45 28.04
C ALA A 327 -37.27 3.32 28.49
N PHE A 328 -37.43 2.84 29.72
CA PHE A 328 -36.63 1.77 30.30
C PHE A 328 -36.96 0.40 29.70
N GLU A 329 -38.24 0.04 29.60
CA GLU A 329 -38.68 -1.22 29.00
C GLU A 329 -38.29 -1.32 27.52
N ARG A 330 -38.35 -0.19 26.81
CA ARG A 330 -37.85 -0.11 25.43
C ARG A 330 -36.35 -0.41 25.35
N ARG A 331 -35.55 0.15 26.26
CA ARG A 331 -34.09 -0.10 26.33
C ARG A 331 -33.77 -1.56 26.65
N MET A 332 -34.49 -2.17 27.59
CA MET A 332 -34.30 -3.58 27.97
C MET A 332 -34.64 -4.55 26.83
N SER A 333 -35.74 -4.31 26.12
CA SER A 333 -36.11 -5.12 24.95
C SER A 333 -35.04 -5.03 23.85
N MET A 334 -34.40 -3.86 23.68
CA MET A 334 -33.32 -3.70 22.68
C MET A 334 -32.06 -4.43 23.09
N SER A 335 -31.69 -4.37 24.38
CA SER A 335 -30.55 -5.12 24.90
C SER A 335 -30.77 -6.61 24.66
N LYS A 336 -31.94 -7.16 25.02
CA LYS A 336 -32.24 -8.59 24.80
C LYS A 336 -32.15 -9.01 23.34
N ALA A 337 -32.63 -8.19 22.41
CA ALA A 337 -32.54 -8.49 20.98
C ALA A 337 -31.08 -8.49 20.49
N TRP A 338 -30.27 -7.55 20.99
CA TRP A 338 -28.83 -7.51 20.73
C TRP A 338 -28.10 -8.72 21.33
N ASP A 339 -28.38 -9.05 22.58
CA ASP A 339 -27.77 -10.16 23.31
C ASP A 339 -28.10 -11.50 22.62
N THR A 340 -29.36 -11.70 22.24
CA THR A 340 -29.79 -12.89 21.48
C THR A 340 -29.07 -12.98 20.13
N TYR A 341 -28.91 -11.85 19.43
CA TYR A 341 -28.18 -11.82 18.17
C TYR A 341 -26.69 -12.14 18.35
N CYS A 342 -26.08 -11.63 19.40
CA CYS A 342 -24.71 -11.92 19.79
C CYS A 342 -24.48 -13.40 20.11
N GLU A 343 -25.41 -14.04 20.82
CA GLU A 343 -25.31 -15.45 21.21
C GLU A 343 -25.61 -16.41 20.07
N THR A 344 -26.59 -16.09 19.22
CA THR A 344 -27.15 -17.04 18.25
C THR A 344 -26.82 -16.74 16.80
N GLY A 345 -26.34 -15.53 16.50
CA GLY A 345 -26.20 -15.01 15.13
C GLY A 345 -27.53 -14.76 14.42
N ILE A 346 -28.67 -14.99 15.08
CA ILE A 346 -30.01 -14.85 14.51
C ILE A 346 -30.66 -13.60 15.09
N TYR A 347 -31.11 -12.69 14.22
CA TYR A 347 -31.86 -11.53 14.66
C TYR A 347 -33.28 -11.94 15.05
N VAL A 348 -33.60 -11.73 16.32
CA VAL A 348 -34.97 -11.81 16.84
C VAL A 348 -35.47 -10.38 17.04
N PRO A 349 -36.53 -9.96 16.31
CA PRO A 349 -37.10 -8.64 16.51
C PRO A 349 -37.49 -8.45 17.97
N PRO A 350 -37.21 -7.27 18.54
CA PRO A 350 -37.54 -7.03 19.92
C PRO A 350 -39.04 -7.11 20.13
N SER A 351 -39.45 -7.99 21.03
CA SER A 351 -40.85 -8.22 21.35
C SER A 351 -41.32 -7.25 22.43
N ASN A 352 -42.58 -6.85 22.31
CA ASN A 352 -43.31 -6.05 23.28
C ASN A 352 -43.78 -6.88 24.50
N LYS A 353 -43.16 -8.03 24.81
CA LYS A 353 -43.65 -8.94 25.85
C LYS A 353 -42.71 -9.05 27.03
#